data_AF-A0A6I4U2T0-F1
#
_entry.id   AF-A0A6I4U2T0-F1
#
_cell.length_a   1.000
_cell.length_b   1.000
_cell.length_c   1.000
_cell.angle_alpha   90.00
_cell.angle_beta   90.00
_cell.angle_gamma   90.00
#
_symmetry.space_group_name_H-M   'P 1'
#
loop_
_entity.id
_entity.type
_entity.pdbx_description
1 polymer ?
#
loop_
_entity_poly.entity_id
_entity_poly.type
_entity_poly.pdbx_seq_one_letter_code
_entity_poly.pdbx_strand_id
1 'polypeptide(L)'
;MAVFIFHPANHADRRADGIGFVLAEGADEEAARASAAAMIGAPGIGAWSAVPVGAGIDPVAVQGLPVGKSGNATWPDRTRANRALSA
;
A
#
# COMPACT_ATOMS: atom_id res chain seq x y z
N MET A 1 5.62 15.79 4.34
CA MET A 1 5.17 14.39 4.18
C MET A 1 4.28 14.30 2.97
N ALA A 2 4.49 13.28 2.14
CA ALA A 2 3.77 13.06 0.90
C ALA A 2 3.24 11.61 0.88
N VAL A 3 2.05 11.45 0.32
CA VAL A 3 1.37 10.16 0.23
C VAL A 3 1.50 9.64 -1.20
N PHE A 4 1.81 8.36 -1.34
CA PHE A 4 1.99 7.71 -2.62
C PHE A 4 1.18 6.42 -2.70
N ILE A 5 0.59 6.19 -3.87
CA ILE A 5 0.00 4.91 -4.26
C ILE A 5 1.05 4.14 -5.04
N PHE A 6 1.23 2.87 -4.70
CA PHE A 6 2.04 1.92 -5.44
C PHE A 6 1.16 0.83 -6.04
N HIS A 7 1.34 0.56 -7.33
CA HIS A 7 0.67 -0.55 -8.01
C HIS A 7 1.61 -1.22 -9.03
N PRO A 8 1.42 -2.52 -9.33
CA PRO A 8 2.14 -3.21 -10.39
C PRO A 8 2.05 -2.43 -11.70
N ALA A 9 3.19 -2.20 -12.36
CA ALA A 9 3.22 -1.61 -13.69
C ALA A 9 2.64 -2.59 -14.72
N ASN A 10 2.92 -3.89 -14.56
CA ASN A 10 2.39 -4.95 -15.40
C ASN A 10 1.61 -5.98 -14.58
N HIS A 11 0.72 -6.71 -15.26
CA HIS A 11 -0.02 -7.80 -14.63
C HIS A 11 0.90 -8.92 -14.11
N ALA A 12 2.07 -9.11 -14.73
CA ALA A 12 3.08 -10.07 -14.30
C ALA A 12 3.76 -9.69 -12.96
N ASP A 13 3.72 -8.41 -12.59
CA ASP A 13 4.32 -7.89 -11.35
C ASP A 13 3.33 -7.97 -10.16
N ARG A 14 2.15 -8.57 -10.38
CA ARG A 14 1.18 -8.84 -9.32
C ARG A 14 1.69 -9.94 -8.41
N ARG A 15 1.51 -9.74 -7.11
CA ARG A 15 1.87 -10.75 -6.10
C ARG A 15 0.85 -11.88 -6.09
N ALA A 16 1.33 -13.08 -5.77
CA ALA A 16 0.51 -14.28 -5.66
C ALA A 16 -0.50 -14.24 -4.50
N ASP A 17 -0.27 -13.39 -3.50
CA ASP A 17 -1.18 -13.17 -2.36
C ASP A 17 -2.36 -12.24 -2.66
N GLY A 18 -2.45 -11.74 -3.91
CA GLY A 18 -3.52 -10.85 -4.36
C GLY A 18 -3.30 -9.37 -4.00
N ILE A 19 -2.19 -9.03 -3.31
CA ILE A 19 -1.85 -7.63 -3.02
C ILE A 19 -1.32 -6.97 -4.31
N GLY A 20 -2.07 -6.01 -4.85
CA GLY A 20 -1.71 -5.26 -6.05
C GLY A 20 -1.87 -3.75 -5.90
N PHE A 21 -2.06 -3.26 -4.68
CA PHE A 21 -2.22 -1.85 -4.37
C PHE A 21 -1.71 -1.59 -2.96
N VAL A 22 -0.86 -0.59 -2.80
CA VAL A 22 -0.38 -0.13 -1.50
C VAL A 22 -0.44 1.39 -1.45
N LEU A 23 -0.88 1.94 -0.32
CA LEU A 23 -0.81 3.35 -0.01
C LEU A 23 0.20 3.53 1.12
N ALA A 24 1.17 4.44 0.95
CA ALA A 24 2.12 4.75 2.00
C ALA A 24 2.48 6.23 2.02
N GLU A 25 2.91 6.71 3.18
CA GLU A 25 3.36 8.07 3.41
C GLU A 25 4.87 8.07 3.65
N GLY A 26 5.56 9.10 3.16
CA GLY A 26 6.99 9.29 3.35
C GLY A 26 7.41 10.76 3.26
N ALA A 27 8.67 11.03 3.59
CA ALA A 27 9.26 12.35 3.31
C ALA A 27 9.29 12.63 1.79
N ASP A 28 9.51 11.57 1.01
CA ASP A 28 9.52 11.51 -0.45
C ASP A 28 9.01 10.12 -0.91
N GLU A 29 9.06 9.88 -2.23
CA GLU A 29 8.63 8.62 -2.84
C GLU A 29 9.48 7.42 -2.38
N GLU A 30 10.79 7.61 -2.17
CA GLU A 30 11.72 6.56 -1.77
C GLU A 30 11.41 6.09 -0.34
N ALA A 31 11.21 7.03 0.58
CA ALA A 31 10.81 6.75 1.95
C ALA A 31 9.43 6.05 2.01
N ALA A 32 8.46 6.53 1.23
CA ALA A 32 7.14 5.90 1.15
C ALA A 32 7.23 4.47 0.59
N ARG A 33 8.06 4.26 -0.44
CA ARG A 33 8.30 2.94 -1.04
C ARG A 33 8.97 2.00 -0.06
N ALA A 34 9.94 2.47 0.72
CA ALA A 34 10.59 1.66 1.76
C ALA A 34 9.60 1.20 2.85
N SER A 35 8.72 2.10 3.31
CA SER A 35 7.65 1.76 4.26
C SER A 35 6.67 0.73 3.67
N ALA A 36 6.23 0.95 2.42
CA ALA A 36 5.38 0.01 1.70
C ALA A 36 6.05 -1.37 1.52
N ALA A 37 7.34 -1.39 1.17
CA ALA A 37 8.15 -2.61 1.06
C ALA A 37 8.20 -3.38 2.38
N ALA A 38 8.46 -2.68 3.50
CA ALA A 38 8.50 -3.28 4.83
C ALA A 38 7.15 -3.93 5.20
N MET A 39 6.04 -3.24 4.95
CA MET A 39 4.69 -3.76 5.22
C MET A 39 4.39 -5.05 4.45
N ILE A 40 4.75 -5.12 3.16
CA ILE A 40 4.42 -6.27 2.31
C ILE A 40 5.48 -7.38 2.36
N GLY A 41 6.55 -7.22 3.13
CA GLY A 41 7.62 -8.22 3.29
C GLY A 41 8.72 -8.19 2.21
N ALA A 42 8.86 -7.08 1.49
CA ALA A 42 9.93 -6.73 0.53
C ALA A 42 9.96 -7.31 -0.91
N PRO A 43 9.13 -8.27 -1.39
CA PRO A 43 9.21 -8.66 -2.80
C PRO A 43 8.47 -7.68 -3.72
N GLY A 44 9.17 -7.22 -4.77
CA GLY A 44 8.58 -6.73 -6.02
C GLY A 44 8.19 -5.26 -6.12
N ILE A 45 8.10 -4.49 -5.03
CA ILE A 45 7.59 -3.10 -5.10
C ILE A 45 8.55 -2.12 -5.79
N GLY A 46 9.83 -2.47 -5.96
CA GLY A 46 10.78 -1.66 -6.74
C GLY A 46 10.39 -1.51 -8.21
N ALA A 47 9.64 -2.46 -8.76
CA ALA A 47 9.12 -2.42 -10.14
C ALA A 47 7.71 -1.83 -10.24
N TRP A 48 7.10 -1.44 -9.11
CA TRP A 48 5.76 -0.88 -9.08
C TRP A 48 5.79 0.60 -9.43
N SER A 49 4.76 1.05 -10.16
CA SER A 49 4.54 2.46 -10.43
C SER A 49 4.16 3.18 -9.14
N ALA A 50 4.67 4.40 -8.98
CA ALA A 50 4.34 5.29 -7.87
C ALA A 50 3.53 6.47 -8.39
N VAL A 51 2.41 6.76 -7.73
CA VAL A 51 1.54 7.90 -8.06
C VAL A 51 1.39 8.77 -6.81
N PRO A 52 1.78 10.05 -6.85
CA PRO A 52 1.58 10.95 -5.73
C PRO A 52 0.09 11.22 -5.50
N VAL A 53 -0.35 11.16 -4.24
CA VAL A 53 -1.70 11.53 -3.83
C VAL A 53 -1.71 13.01 -3.48
N GLY A 54 -2.48 13.78 -4.23
CA GLY A 54 -2.62 15.22 -4.07
C GLY A 54 -3.96 15.73 -4.57
N ALA A 55 -4.14 17.05 -4.53
CA ALA A 55 -5.34 17.68 -5.07
C ALA A 55 -5.50 17.34 -6.56
N GLY A 56 -6.72 16.94 -6.96
CA GLY A 56 -7.05 16.61 -8.35
C GLY A 56 -6.77 15.16 -8.76
N ILE A 57 -6.41 14.27 -7.84
CA ILE A 57 -6.33 12.83 -8.13
C ILE A 57 -7.72 12.26 -8.43
N ASP A 58 -7.81 11.39 -9.44
CA ASP A 58 -9.03 10.67 -9.76
C ASP A 58 -9.44 9.75 -8.60
N PRO A 59 -10.75 9.58 -8.34
CA PRO A 59 -11.21 8.64 -7.33
C PRO A 59 -10.86 7.20 -7.73
N VAL A 60 -10.32 6.43 -6.78
CA VAL A 60 -9.96 5.02 -6.98
C VAL A 60 -10.83 4.13 -6.11
N ALA A 61 -11.35 3.05 -6.67
CA ALA A 61 -12.03 2.00 -5.92
C ALA A 61 -11.06 0.83 -5.68
N VAL A 62 -10.92 0.43 -4.42
CA VAL A 62 -10.19 -0.79 -4.05
C VAL A 62 -11.19 -1.93 -3.95
N GLN A 63 -10.99 -2.98 -4.72
CA GLN A 63 -11.83 -4.17 -4.66
C GLN A 63 -11.46 -5.01 -3.43
N GLY A 64 -12.41 -5.20 -2.52
CA GLY A 64 -12.23 -5.99 -1.29
C GLY A 64 -12.58 -5.21 -0.02
N LEU A 65 -12.65 -5.90 1.11
CA LEU A 65 -12.75 -5.23 2.41
C LEU A 65 -11.38 -4.66 2.77
N PRO A 66 -11.30 -3.47 3.41
CA PRO A 66 -10.05 -2.97 3.97
C PRO A 66 -9.38 -4.07 4.78
N VAL A 67 -8.09 -4.30 4.53
CA VAL A 67 -7.30 -5.21 5.38
C VAL A 67 -7.35 -4.58 6.77
N GLY A 68 -8.05 -5.18 7.74
CA GLY A 68 -8.36 -4.54 9.02
C GLY A 68 -9.52 -5.22 9.77
N LYS A 69 -9.74 -4.84 11.03
CA LYS A 69 -10.92 -5.27 11.80
C LYS A 69 -12.14 -4.45 11.36
N SER A 70 -13.32 -5.08 11.31
CA SER A 70 -14.58 -4.35 11.09
C SER A 70 -14.78 -3.24 12.13
N GLY A 71 -15.19 -2.06 11.67
CA GLY A 71 -15.43 -0.89 12.52
C GLY A 71 -14.22 0.01 12.80
N ASN A 72 -13.06 -0.27 12.20
CA ASN A 72 -11.92 0.65 12.29
C ASN A 72 -12.16 1.90 11.42
N ALA A 73 -12.11 3.08 12.07
CA ALA A 73 -12.14 4.38 11.40
C ALA A 73 -10.74 4.87 10.98
N THR A 74 -9.68 4.19 11.44
CA THR A 74 -8.27 4.44 11.12
C THR A 74 -7.66 3.22 10.47
N TRP A 75 -6.68 3.43 9.58
CA TRP A 75 -5.95 2.36 8.94
C TRP A 75 -5.36 1.41 10.00
N PRO A 76 -5.39 0.09 9.79
CA PRO A 76 -5.00 -0.84 10.83
C PRO A 76 -3.49 -0.81 11.06
N ASP A 77 -3.12 -0.97 12.32
CA ASP A 77 -1.79 -1.31 12.82
C ASP A 77 -1.60 -2.84 12.91
N ARG A 78 -2.62 -3.62 12.56
CA ARG A 78 -2.64 -5.08 12.67
C ARG A 78 -3.31 -5.75 11.47
N THR A 79 -2.74 -6.88 11.05
CA THR A 79 -3.31 -7.77 10.04
C THR A 79 -4.66 -8.36 10.47
N ARG A 80 -5.40 -8.96 9.53
CA ARG A 80 -6.65 -9.70 9.81
C ARG A 80 -6.47 -10.83 10.85
N ALA A 81 -5.26 -11.37 10.98
CA ALA A 81 -4.87 -12.38 11.98
C ALA A 81 -4.33 -11.77 13.29
N ASN A 82 -4.55 -10.47 13.53
CA ASN A 82 -4.11 -9.73 14.71
C ASN A 82 -2.59 -9.67 14.92
N ARG A 83 -1.78 -9.91 13.89
CA ARG A 83 -0.34 -9.66 13.93
C ARG A 83 -0.08 -8.16 13.70
N ALA A 84 0.84 -7.56 14.44
CA ALA A 84 1.28 -6.19 14.18
C ALA A 84 1.75 -6.06 12.72
N LEU A 85 1.31 -5.02 12.04
CA LEU A 85 1.97 -4.54 10.83
C LEU A 85 3.27 -3.90 11.32
N SER A 86 4.41 -4.54 11.05
CA SER A 86 5.70 -4.07 11.55
C SER A 86 6.01 -2.66 11.03
N ALA A 87 6.49 -1.79 11.93
CA ALA A 87 7.06 -0.49 11.61
C ALA A 87 8.35 -0.63 10.79
#